data_AF-A0A327R7P0-F1
#
_entry.id   AF-A0A327R7P0-F1
#
_cell.length_a   1.000
_cell.length_b   1.000
_cell.length_c   1.000
_cell.angle_alpha   90.00
_cell.angle_beta   90.00
_cell.angle_gamma   90.00
#
_symmetry.space_group_name_H-M   'P 1'
#
loop_
_entity.id
_entity.type
_entity.pdbx_description
1 polymer ?
#
loop_
_entity_poly.entity_id
_entity_poly.type
_entity_poly.pdbx_seq_one_letter_code
_entity_poly.pdbx_strand_id
1 'polypeptide(L)'
;MKSIVLVITAFLTLISCTSQSSKSLFNGKDLEGWHVDVPEMDNNPEAINPFIVRDGMLVSLGEPQGHLITDAIYEDFRLEVEYRFAGKPGNCGVLVFASTPRSLYEMFPKSIEVQMMHENAGDFWCIVQDITTDNMLERRGPKEEWGITEGKLRRIKNLTDGSEKPLGEWNSMTIECLKNSIKVWVNGDLVNHGYNATVSSGNIALQAEGSEVEFRKVLLTPITKLSETAP
;
A
#
# COMPACT_ATOMS: atom_id res chain seq x y z
N MET A 1 11.14 72.55 2.27
CA MET A 1 10.31 71.53 2.97
C MET A 1 10.72 70.16 2.47
N LYS A 2 10.83 69.19 3.38
CA LYS A 2 11.64 67.97 3.28
C LYS A 2 11.10 66.99 2.22
N SER A 3 11.95 66.54 1.31
CA SER A 3 11.65 65.40 0.41
C SER A 3 11.87 64.09 1.15
N ILE A 4 10.79 63.32 1.34
CA ILE A 4 10.83 61.97 1.93
C ILE A 4 11.09 60.99 0.79
N VAL A 5 12.24 60.32 0.81
CA VAL A 5 12.55 59.21 -0.09
C VAL A 5 12.04 57.93 0.58
N LEU A 6 10.98 57.35 0.02
CA LEU A 6 10.42 56.08 0.46
C LEU A 6 11.23 54.94 -0.18
N VAL A 7 12.09 54.29 0.60
CA VAL A 7 12.80 53.08 0.17
C VAL A 7 11.87 51.89 0.36
N ILE A 8 11.33 51.37 -0.73
CA ILE A 8 10.54 50.12 -0.73
C ILE A 8 11.53 48.96 -0.79
N THR A 9 11.81 48.35 0.35
CA THR A 9 12.57 47.10 0.44
C THR A 9 11.67 45.95 0.01
N ALA A 10 11.87 45.46 -1.22
CA ALA A 10 11.21 44.25 -1.69
C ALA A 10 11.78 43.04 -0.94
N PHE A 11 11.00 42.48 -0.02
CA PHE A 11 11.29 41.19 0.61
C PHE A 11 11.07 40.08 -0.45
N LEU A 12 12.14 39.60 -1.07
CA LEU A 12 12.10 38.33 -1.81
C LEU A 12 11.95 37.20 -0.79
N THR A 13 10.75 36.65 -0.66
CA THR A 13 10.54 35.36 0.00
C THR A 13 11.08 34.28 -0.92
N LEU A 14 12.28 33.78 -0.61
CA LEU A 14 12.79 32.53 -1.18
C LEU A 14 11.85 31.41 -0.74
N ILE A 15 10.98 30.98 -1.65
CA ILE A 15 10.21 29.75 -1.49
C ILE A 15 11.22 28.62 -1.64
N SER A 16 11.78 28.15 -0.52
CA SER A 16 12.50 26.88 -0.50
C SER A 16 11.53 25.80 -0.91
N CYS A 17 11.67 25.33 -2.14
CA CYS A 17 11.07 24.09 -2.58
C CYS A 17 11.77 22.98 -1.81
N THR A 18 11.22 22.60 -0.66
CA THR A 18 11.68 21.39 0.06
C THR A 18 11.41 20.22 -0.86
N SER A 19 12.47 19.69 -1.47
CA SER A 19 12.46 18.34 -2.02
C SER A 19 12.04 17.41 -0.89
N GLN A 20 10.82 16.87 -0.98
CA GLN A 20 10.38 15.82 -0.09
C GLN A 20 11.25 14.59 -0.39
N SER A 21 12.12 14.23 0.55
CA SER A 21 13.08 13.14 0.37
C SER A 21 12.41 11.79 0.54
N SER A 22 12.64 10.88 -0.40
CA SER A 22 12.26 9.47 -0.27
C SER A 22 12.96 8.81 0.93
N LYS A 23 12.27 7.88 1.59
CA LYS A 23 12.82 7.05 2.67
C LYS A 23 12.49 5.58 2.44
N SER A 24 13.46 4.69 2.68
CA SER A 24 13.16 3.26 2.73
C SER A 24 12.40 2.99 4.03
N LEU A 25 11.28 2.27 3.95
CA LEU A 25 10.55 1.80 5.12
C LEU A 25 11.18 0.52 5.69
N PHE A 26 11.99 -0.19 4.91
CA PHE A 26 12.76 -1.34 5.38
C PHE A 26 14.25 -1.05 5.33
N ASN A 27 14.97 -1.32 6.42
CA ASN A 27 16.37 -0.94 6.59
C ASN A 27 17.38 -2.01 6.08
N GLY A 28 16.89 -3.17 5.63
CA GLY A 28 17.73 -4.27 5.14
C GLY A 28 18.34 -5.16 6.23
N LYS A 29 18.00 -4.93 7.50
CA LYS A 29 18.65 -5.59 8.65
C LYS A 29 17.65 -6.20 9.62
N ASP A 30 16.61 -5.45 9.96
CA ASP A 30 15.59 -5.85 10.94
C ASP A 30 14.26 -5.14 10.63
N LEU A 31 13.28 -5.34 11.53
CA LEU A 31 11.93 -4.81 11.40
C LEU A 31 11.75 -3.49 12.18
N GLU A 32 12.81 -2.72 12.44
CA GLU A 32 12.69 -1.42 13.10
C GLU A 32 11.70 -0.51 12.34
N GLY A 33 10.75 0.09 13.09
CA GLY A 33 9.66 0.88 12.53
C GLY A 33 8.43 0.07 12.11
N TRP A 34 8.39 -1.22 12.44
CA TRP A 34 7.27 -2.11 12.21
C TRP A 34 6.94 -2.95 13.46
N HIS A 35 5.68 -3.36 13.55
CA HIS A 35 5.21 -4.40 14.47
C HIS A 35 4.40 -5.45 13.72
N VAL A 36 4.30 -6.65 14.31
CA VAL A 36 3.55 -7.76 13.73
C VAL A 36 2.17 -7.88 14.39
N ASP A 37 1.15 -8.14 13.59
CA ASP A 37 -0.18 -8.55 14.03
C ASP A 37 -0.53 -9.89 13.37
N VAL A 38 -0.38 -10.97 14.14
CA VAL A 38 -0.54 -12.35 13.68
C VAL A 38 -1.44 -13.06 14.69
N PRO A 39 -2.74 -13.29 14.37
CA PRO A 39 -3.70 -13.85 15.32
C PRO A 39 -3.28 -15.17 15.95
N GLU A 40 -2.54 -16.02 15.24
CA GLU A 40 -2.06 -17.30 15.77
C GLU A 40 -1.10 -17.12 16.96
N MET A 41 -0.25 -16.08 16.93
CA MET A 41 0.75 -15.82 17.98
C MET A 41 0.15 -15.45 19.34
N ASP A 42 -1.13 -15.06 19.39
CA ASP A 42 -1.82 -14.75 20.65
C ASP A 42 -2.04 -15.99 21.53
N ASN A 43 -2.28 -17.13 20.88
CA ASN A 43 -2.72 -18.36 21.56
C ASN A 43 -1.78 -19.54 21.35
N ASN A 44 -0.82 -19.42 20.43
CA ASN A 44 0.19 -20.44 20.15
C ASN A 44 1.60 -19.90 20.48
N PRO A 45 2.21 -20.28 21.61
CA PRO A 45 3.55 -19.82 21.98
C PRO A 45 4.66 -20.36 21.06
N GLU A 46 4.37 -21.39 20.25
CA GLU A 46 5.29 -21.97 19.27
C GLU A 46 5.12 -21.34 17.87
N ALA A 47 4.16 -20.43 17.69
CA ALA A 47 3.97 -19.74 16.42
C ALA A 47 5.21 -18.91 16.07
N ILE A 48 5.67 -19.05 14.82
CA ILE A 48 6.76 -18.25 14.30
C ILE A 48 6.27 -16.87 13.87
N ASN A 49 7.16 -15.89 13.86
CA ASN A 49 6.93 -14.66 13.12
C ASN A 49 7.03 -14.96 11.62
N PRO A 50 5.97 -14.77 10.81
CA PRO A 50 6.01 -15.01 9.37
C PRO A 50 6.82 -13.94 8.61
N PHE A 51 7.27 -12.87 9.28
CA PHE A 51 8.08 -11.81 8.67
C PHE A 51 9.52 -11.91 9.15
N ILE A 52 10.45 -12.15 8.21
CA ILE A 52 11.87 -12.33 8.51
C ILE A 52 12.73 -11.43 7.62
N VAL A 53 13.99 -11.27 8.00
CA VAL A 53 15.02 -10.71 7.13
C VAL A 53 15.91 -11.82 6.62
N ARG A 54 16.02 -11.93 5.29
CA ARG A 54 16.85 -12.95 4.62
C ARG A 54 17.59 -12.29 3.47
N ASP A 55 18.91 -12.41 3.46
CA ASP A 55 19.79 -11.83 2.43
C ASP A 55 19.58 -10.33 2.19
N GLY A 56 19.29 -9.58 3.28
CA GLY A 56 19.03 -8.14 3.22
C GLY A 56 17.65 -7.77 2.65
N MET A 57 16.78 -8.75 2.41
CA MET A 57 15.40 -8.56 1.96
C MET A 57 14.43 -8.81 3.11
N LEU A 58 13.29 -8.12 3.08
CA LEU A 58 12.15 -8.46 3.91
C LEU A 58 11.44 -9.65 3.24
N VAL A 59 11.13 -10.68 4.00
CA VAL A 59 10.44 -11.87 3.50
C VAL A 59 9.19 -12.11 4.32
N SER A 60 8.04 -12.18 3.65
CA SER A 60 6.81 -12.73 4.19
C SER A 60 6.78 -14.23 3.87
N LEU A 61 6.69 -15.09 4.87
CA LEU A 61 6.65 -16.56 4.73
C LEU A 61 5.27 -17.07 4.30
N GLY A 62 4.25 -16.19 4.34
CA GLY A 62 2.87 -16.50 4.02
C GLY A 62 2.09 -17.17 5.15
N GLU A 63 2.75 -17.91 6.04
CA GLU A 63 2.13 -18.57 7.19
C GLU A 63 3.02 -18.48 8.45
N PRO A 64 2.43 -18.30 9.66
CA PRO A 64 1.01 -18.06 9.91
C PRO A 64 0.51 -16.74 9.31
N GLN A 65 -0.79 -16.63 9.05
CA GLN A 65 -1.38 -15.44 8.43
C GLN A 65 -1.36 -14.22 9.35
N GLY A 66 -1.14 -13.05 8.76
CA GLY A 66 -1.13 -11.80 9.51
C GLY A 66 -0.48 -10.67 8.73
N HIS A 67 -0.10 -9.63 9.46
CA HIS A 67 0.37 -8.38 8.89
C HIS A 67 1.63 -7.86 9.58
N LEU A 68 2.56 -7.36 8.79
CA LEU A 68 3.65 -6.49 9.25
C LEU A 68 3.21 -5.06 9.03
N ILE A 69 3.02 -4.31 10.11
CA ILE A 69 2.38 -2.99 10.10
C ILE A 69 3.42 -1.94 10.50
N THR A 70 3.53 -0.88 9.70
CA THR A 70 4.39 0.26 10.05
C THR A 70 3.94 0.89 11.37
N ASP A 71 4.87 1.33 12.21
CA ASP A 71 4.54 2.06 13.45
C ASP A 71 3.97 3.45 13.16
N ALA A 72 4.43 4.07 12.07
CA ALA A 72 4.01 5.40 11.67
C ALA A 72 2.77 5.37 10.77
N ILE A 73 1.96 6.42 10.89
CA ILE A 73 0.83 6.71 10.01
C ILE A 73 1.29 7.60 8.86
N TYR A 74 0.79 7.32 7.66
CA TYR A 74 1.12 8.03 6.44
C TYR A 74 -0.12 8.57 5.74
N GLU A 75 0.08 9.68 5.03
CA GLU A 75 -0.85 10.30 4.09
C GLU A 75 -0.02 10.90 2.95
N ASP A 76 -0.65 11.19 1.81
CA ASP A 76 -0.04 11.91 0.69
C ASP A 76 1.36 11.37 0.29
N PHE A 77 1.41 10.09 -0.08
CA PHE A 77 2.65 9.38 -0.38
C PHE A 77 2.57 8.56 -1.68
N ARG A 78 3.73 8.35 -2.29
CA ARG A 78 4.00 7.27 -3.23
C ARG A 78 4.77 6.18 -2.51
N LEU A 79 4.30 4.95 -2.60
CA LEU A 79 5.00 3.76 -2.17
C LEU A 79 5.45 2.97 -3.40
N GLU A 80 6.75 2.72 -3.50
CA GLU A 80 7.34 1.87 -4.53
C GLU A 80 7.82 0.56 -3.89
N VAL A 81 7.25 -0.54 -4.33
CA VAL A 81 7.51 -1.89 -3.82
C VAL A 81 8.10 -2.74 -4.92
N GLU A 82 9.22 -3.40 -4.67
CA GLU A 82 9.73 -4.45 -5.55
C GLU A 82 9.64 -5.80 -4.86
N TYR A 83 8.87 -6.71 -5.44
CA TYR A 83 8.51 -7.99 -4.85
C TYR A 83 8.61 -9.15 -5.83
N ARG A 84 8.71 -10.37 -5.30
CA ARG A 84 8.52 -11.61 -6.06
C ARG A 84 7.96 -12.72 -5.21
N PHE A 85 7.19 -13.61 -5.82
CA PHE A 85 6.90 -14.93 -5.25
C PHE A 85 8.08 -15.85 -5.52
N ALA A 86 8.82 -16.23 -4.47
CA ALA A 86 10.11 -16.90 -4.62
C ALA A 86 9.99 -18.39 -4.99
N GLY A 87 8.89 -19.04 -4.62
CA GLY A 87 8.70 -20.49 -4.80
C GLY A 87 7.46 -20.84 -5.61
N LYS A 88 6.29 -20.57 -5.03
CA LYS A 88 4.97 -20.89 -5.62
C LYS A 88 4.15 -19.62 -5.79
N PRO A 89 3.26 -19.56 -6.79
CA PRO A 89 2.33 -18.45 -6.88
C PRO A 89 1.38 -18.48 -5.69
N GLY A 90 0.86 -17.32 -5.28
CA GLY A 90 -0.17 -17.24 -4.26
C GLY A 90 -0.52 -15.82 -3.90
N ASN A 91 -0.83 -15.61 -2.62
CA ASN A 91 -1.39 -14.36 -2.13
C ASN A 91 -0.43 -13.59 -1.21
N CYS A 92 -0.53 -12.27 -1.30
CA CYS A 92 0.11 -11.26 -0.48
C CYS A 92 -0.54 -9.91 -0.84
N GLY A 93 -0.29 -8.85 -0.08
CA GLY A 93 -0.90 -7.56 -0.35
C GLY A 93 -0.17 -6.42 0.35
N VAL A 94 -0.36 -5.21 -0.21
CA VAL A 94 -0.04 -3.96 0.48
C VAL A 94 -1.35 -3.34 0.95
N LEU A 95 -1.55 -3.24 2.25
CA LEU A 95 -2.70 -2.58 2.83
C LEU A 95 -2.34 -1.12 3.10
N VAL A 96 -3.02 -0.20 2.44
CA VAL A 96 -2.86 1.23 2.66
C VAL A 96 -3.99 1.77 3.53
N PHE A 97 -3.68 2.83 4.27
CA PHE A 97 -4.59 3.44 5.23
C PHE A 97 -5.10 2.43 6.28
N ALA A 98 -4.22 1.49 6.68
CA ALA A 98 -4.51 0.53 7.72
C ALA A 98 -4.70 1.23 9.07
N SER A 99 -5.62 0.73 9.89
CA SER A 99 -5.90 1.30 11.21
C SER A 99 -6.23 0.21 12.24
N THR A 100 -7.49 0.04 12.64
CA THR A 100 -7.87 -0.94 13.66
C THR A 100 -7.51 -2.36 13.20
N PRO A 101 -6.62 -3.09 13.89
CA PRO A 101 -6.29 -4.46 13.54
C PRO A 101 -7.49 -5.40 13.62
N ARG A 102 -7.42 -6.55 12.93
CA ARG A 102 -8.38 -7.67 13.06
C ARG A 102 -9.86 -7.31 12.97
N SER A 103 -10.18 -6.31 12.15
CA SER A 103 -11.54 -5.80 12.00
C SER A 103 -12.39 -6.58 11.01
N LEU A 104 -11.79 -7.47 10.21
CA LEU A 104 -12.48 -8.39 9.33
C LEU A 104 -11.88 -9.80 9.50
N TYR A 105 -12.74 -10.81 9.66
CA TYR A 105 -12.35 -12.21 9.92
C TYR A 105 -11.38 -12.39 11.10
N GLU A 106 -11.36 -11.45 12.05
CA GLU A 106 -10.41 -11.43 13.17
C GLU A 106 -8.92 -11.43 12.73
N MET A 107 -8.62 -11.09 11.47
CA MET A 107 -7.28 -11.16 10.89
C MET A 107 -6.87 -9.89 10.14
N PHE A 108 -7.76 -9.32 9.33
CA PHE A 108 -7.42 -8.15 8.52
C PHE A 108 -7.65 -6.83 9.26
N PRO A 109 -6.71 -5.85 9.19
CA PRO A 109 -6.96 -4.51 9.71
C PRO A 109 -7.97 -3.75 8.84
N LYS A 110 -8.65 -2.73 9.38
CA LYS A 110 -9.44 -1.81 8.54
C LYS A 110 -8.51 -1.08 7.58
N SER A 111 -8.72 -1.20 6.27
CA SER A 111 -7.84 -0.67 5.24
C SER A 111 -8.46 -0.74 3.85
N ILE A 112 -7.73 -0.20 2.86
CA ILE A 112 -7.88 -0.62 1.46
C ILE A 112 -6.65 -1.46 1.12
N GLU A 113 -6.86 -2.70 0.71
CA GLU A 113 -5.77 -3.56 0.24
C GLU A 113 -5.55 -3.35 -1.26
N VAL A 114 -4.30 -3.11 -1.63
CA VAL A 114 -3.79 -3.25 -3.00
C VAL A 114 -3.22 -4.66 -3.11
N GLN A 115 -3.98 -5.50 -3.79
CA GLN A 115 -3.75 -6.94 -3.85
C GLN A 115 -2.46 -7.27 -4.59
N MET A 116 -1.75 -8.32 -4.17
CA MET A 116 -0.59 -8.88 -4.88
C MET A 116 -0.80 -10.36 -5.24
N MET A 117 -2.01 -10.89 -5.07
CA MET A 117 -2.41 -12.21 -5.58
C MET A 117 -1.96 -12.41 -7.03
N HIS A 118 -1.29 -13.53 -7.29
CA HIS A 118 -0.85 -13.92 -8.64
C HIS A 118 -2.00 -13.85 -9.66
N GLU A 119 -1.71 -13.27 -10.82
CA GLU A 119 -2.64 -12.94 -11.92
C GLU A 119 -3.66 -11.84 -11.61
N ASN A 120 -3.65 -11.27 -10.41
CA ASN A 120 -4.65 -10.31 -9.93
C ASN A 120 -4.01 -9.13 -9.17
N ALA A 121 -2.73 -8.86 -9.41
CA ALA A 121 -2.01 -7.77 -8.76
C ALA A 121 -2.65 -6.40 -9.09
N GLY A 122 -2.90 -5.59 -8.07
CA GLY A 122 -3.51 -4.27 -8.17
C GLY A 122 -5.03 -4.25 -8.01
N ASP A 123 -5.68 -5.39 -7.79
CA ASP A 123 -7.07 -5.41 -7.34
C ASP A 123 -7.22 -4.63 -6.03
N PHE A 124 -8.35 -3.95 -5.84
CA PHE A 124 -8.68 -3.40 -4.53
C PHE A 124 -9.53 -4.40 -3.75
N TRP A 125 -9.21 -4.57 -2.48
CA TRP A 125 -10.10 -5.19 -1.51
C TRP A 125 -10.50 -4.19 -0.44
N CYS A 126 -11.81 -3.96 -0.34
CA CYS A 126 -12.42 -3.09 0.66
C CYS A 126 -12.51 -3.84 2.00
N ILE A 127 -11.78 -3.39 3.03
CA ILE A 127 -11.73 -4.03 4.35
C ILE A 127 -12.19 -3.03 5.41
N VAL A 128 -13.50 -3.01 5.69
CA VAL A 128 -14.15 -2.04 6.59
C VAL A 128 -13.88 -0.56 6.22
N GLN A 129 -13.36 -0.34 5.03
CA GLN A 129 -13.21 0.93 4.33
C GLN A 129 -13.68 0.69 2.89
N ASP A 130 -14.16 1.73 2.23
CA ASP A 130 -14.65 1.63 0.86
C ASP A 130 -13.90 2.58 -0.07
N ILE A 131 -13.91 2.25 -1.36
CA ILE A 131 -13.33 3.07 -2.43
C ILE A 131 -14.17 2.93 -3.70
N THR A 132 -14.24 4.00 -4.49
CA THR A 132 -14.91 4.01 -5.79
C THR A 132 -13.86 3.95 -6.89
N THR A 133 -14.14 3.20 -7.96
CA THR A 133 -13.39 3.26 -9.21
C THR A 133 -14.34 3.57 -10.36
N ASP A 134 -13.81 3.74 -11.56
CA ASP A 134 -14.65 3.69 -12.77
C ASP A 134 -15.16 2.27 -13.00
N ASN A 135 -16.29 2.13 -13.70
CA ASN A 135 -16.91 0.85 -14.11
C ASN A 135 -17.20 -0.13 -12.95
N MET A 136 -17.62 0.37 -11.79
CA MET A 136 -17.85 -0.45 -10.58
C MET A 136 -18.82 -1.63 -10.77
N LEU A 137 -19.88 -1.49 -11.58
CA LEU A 137 -20.82 -2.59 -11.82
C LEU A 137 -20.14 -3.79 -12.50
N GLU A 138 -19.24 -3.52 -13.44
CA GLU A 138 -18.47 -4.56 -14.12
C GLU A 138 -17.37 -5.12 -13.21
N ARG A 139 -16.69 -4.24 -12.46
CA ARG A 139 -15.49 -4.60 -11.69
C ARG A 139 -15.76 -5.16 -10.30
N ARG A 140 -16.93 -4.86 -9.71
CA ARG A 140 -17.37 -5.28 -8.37
C ARG A 140 -18.67 -6.08 -8.37
N GLY A 141 -19.42 -6.11 -9.48
CA GLY A 141 -20.69 -6.84 -9.59
C GLY A 141 -21.93 -6.00 -9.24
N PRO A 142 -23.10 -6.62 -8.99
CA PRO A 142 -24.36 -5.94 -8.68
C PRO A 142 -24.26 -5.05 -7.44
N LYS A 143 -24.81 -3.83 -7.51
CA LYS A 143 -24.62 -2.79 -6.50
C LYS A 143 -25.20 -3.15 -5.13
N GLU A 144 -26.32 -3.87 -5.13
CA GLU A 144 -27.02 -4.36 -3.95
C GLU A 144 -26.19 -5.37 -3.12
N GLU A 145 -25.19 -5.99 -3.74
CA GLU A 145 -24.29 -6.95 -3.09
C GLU A 145 -23.00 -6.31 -2.57
N TRP A 146 -22.74 -5.04 -2.90
CA TRP A 146 -21.54 -4.35 -2.44
C TRP A 146 -21.53 -4.18 -0.92
N GLY A 147 -20.33 -4.15 -0.37
CA GLY A 147 -20.08 -3.87 1.03
C GLY A 147 -18.61 -4.04 1.39
N ILE A 148 -18.31 -3.88 2.67
CA ILE A 148 -16.95 -3.80 3.22
C ILE A 148 -16.69 -4.84 4.32
N THR A 149 -17.67 -5.72 4.56
CA THR A 149 -17.66 -6.76 5.60
C THR A 149 -17.91 -8.15 5.01
N GLU A 150 -17.92 -9.18 5.84
CA GLU A 150 -18.12 -10.57 5.44
C GLU A 150 -19.43 -10.75 4.64
N GLY A 151 -19.40 -11.65 3.65
CA GLY A 151 -20.57 -11.97 2.82
C GLY A 151 -20.95 -10.91 1.77
N LYS A 152 -20.11 -9.89 1.57
CA LYS A 152 -20.33 -8.83 0.56
C LYS A 152 -19.30 -8.87 -0.55
N LEU A 153 -19.64 -8.28 -1.70
CA LEU A 153 -18.69 -8.05 -2.79
C LEU A 153 -17.74 -6.92 -2.41
N ARG A 154 -16.59 -7.31 -1.83
CA ARG A 154 -15.52 -6.42 -1.36
C ARG A 154 -14.41 -6.18 -2.38
N ARG A 155 -14.25 -7.11 -3.33
CA ARG A 155 -13.20 -7.08 -4.36
C ARG A 155 -13.62 -6.19 -5.53
N ILE A 156 -12.73 -5.31 -5.95
CA ILE A 156 -12.84 -4.52 -7.19
C ILE A 156 -11.67 -4.93 -8.09
N LYS A 157 -12.00 -5.64 -9.18
CA LYS A 157 -11.00 -6.13 -10.15
C LYS A 157 -10.19 -4.98 -10.74
N ASN A 158 -8.91 -5.16 -11.01
CA ASN A 158 -8.05 -4.19 -11.67
C ASN A 158 -8.40 -4.03 -13.18
N LEU A 159 -7.67 -3.18 -13.90
CA LEU A 159 -7.95 -2.77 -15.29
C LEU A 159 -7.27 -3.65 -16.36
N THR A 160 -6.37 -4.54 -15.97
CA THR A 160 -5.40 -5.18 -16.84
C THR A 160 -5.29 -6.68 -16.58
N ASP A 161 -4.99 -7.43 -17.62
CA ASP A 161 -4.52 -8.81 -17.50
C ASP A 161 -3.03 -8.86 -17.86
N GLY A 162 -2.24 -9.66 -17.13
CA GLY A 162 -0.85 -9.95 -17.51
C GLY A 162 0.17 -8.83 -17.28
N SER A 163 -0.12 -7.84 -16.44
CA SER A 163 0.87 -6.82 -16.04
C SER A 163 1.98 -7.36 -15.14
N GLU A 164 1.80 -8.55 -14.55
CA GLU A 164 2.82 -9.23 -13.75
C GLU A 164 3.85 -9.95 -14.63
N LYS A 165 5.09 -10.01 -14.13
CA LYS A 165 6.13 -10.87 -14.68
C LYS A 165 5.93 -12.33 -14.26
N PRO A 166 6.54 -13.30 -14.97
CA PRO A 166 6.51 -14.70 -14.59
C PRO A 166 6.94 -14.97 -13.13
N LEU A 167 6.46 -16.09 -12.58
CA LEU A 167 6.82 -16.56 -11.24
C LEU A 167 8.34 -16.57 -11.03
N GLY A 168 8.79 -16.08 -9.87
CA GLY A 168 10.20 -15.95 -9.51
C GLY A 168 10.88 -14.68 -10.00
N GLU A 169 10.28 -13.94 -10.94
CA GLU A 169 10.78 -12.64 -11.38
C GLU A 169 10.32 -11.48 -10.49
N TRP A 170 11.11 -10.41 -10.48
CA TRP A 170 10.83 -9.20 -9.70
C TRP A 170 9.79 -8.31 -10.39
N ASN A 171 8.65 -8.16 -9.75
CA ASN A 171 7.61 -7.19 -10.07
C ASN A 171 7.91 -5.85 -9.37
N SER A 172 7.60 -4.75 -10.05
CA SER A 172 7.54 -3.41 -9.45
C SER A 172 6.09 -2.99 -9.32
N MET A 173 5.68 -2.59 -8.12
CA MET A 173 4.36 -1.99 -7.86
C MET A 173 4.55 -0.58 -7.31
N THR A 174 3.86 0.39 -7.91
CA THR A 174 3.79 1.75 -7.40
C THR A 174 2.38 2.05 -6.94
N ILE A 175 2.23 2.54 -5.72
CA ILE A 175 0.95 2.94 -5.12
C ILE A 175 1.06 4.42 -4.74
N GLU A 176 0.30 5.28 -5.39
CA GLU A 176 0.17 6.68 -5.00
C GLU A 176 -1.13 6.89 -4.24
N CYS A 177 -1.00 7.33 -2.99
CA CYS A 177 -2.06 7.74 -2.11
C CYS A 177 -2.02 9.27 -2.00
N LEU A 178 -3.00 9.97 -2.52
CA LEU A 178 -3.12 11.44 -2.37
C LEU A 178 -4.54 11.78 -1.93
N LYS A 179 -4.68 12.37 -0.75
CA LYS A 179 -5.95 12.54 -0.04
C LYS A 179 -6.68 11.19 0.00
N ASN A 180 -7.87 11.12 -0.58
CA ASN A 180 -8.69 9.92 -0.65
C ASN A 180 -8.69 9.26 -2.04
N SER A 181 -7.62 9.45 -2.82
CA SER A 181 -7.41 8.77 -4.09
C SER A 181 -6.20 7.85 -4.02
N ILE A 182 -6.31 6.69 -4.67
CA ILE A 182 -5.29 5.65 -4.71
C ILE A 182 -5.08 5.26 -6.17
N LYS A 183 -3.86 5.41 -6.69
CA LYS A 183 -3.51 5.04 -8.07
C LYS A 183 -2.40 4.00 -8.04
N VAL A 184 -2.55 2.93 -8.81
CA VAL A 184 -1.71 1.74 -8.73
C VAL A 184 -1.16 1.38 -10.10
N TRP A 185 0.15 1.16 -10.15
CA TRP A 185 0.83 0.63 -11.33
C TRP A 185 1.56 -0.66 -11.00
N VAL A 186 1.58 -1.59 -11.95
CA VAL A 186 2.38 -2.82 -11.88
C VAL A 186 3.23 -2.89 -13.14
N ASN A 187 4.55 -2.96 -12.98
CA ASN A 187 5.55 -2.96 -14.05
C ASN A 187 5.37 -1.87 -15.12
N GLY A 188 4.82 -0.72 -14.73
CA GLY A 188 4.58 0.44 -15.60
C GLY A 188 3.15 0.53 -16.16
N ASP A 189 2.35 -0.53 -16.07
CA ASP A 189 0.96 -0.50 -16.48
C ASP A 189 0.09 0.11 -15.39
N LEU A 190 -0.82 1.01 -15.77
CA LEU A 190 -1.83 1.54 -14.84
C LEU A 190 -2.90 0.47 -14.60
N VAL A 191 -2.80 -0.24 -13.48
CA VAL A 191 -3.69 -1.36 -13.16
C VAL A 191 -4.91 -0.91 -12.38
N ASN A 192 -4.83 0.17 -11.60
CA ASN A 192 -6.01 0.64 -10.86
C ASN A 192 -5.98 2.13 -10.54
N HIS A 193 -7.16 2.75 -10.48
CA HIS A 193 -7.34 4.09 -9.98
C HIS A 193 -8.67 4.16 -9.23
N GLY A 194 -8.56 4.42 -7.92
CA GLY A 194 -9.68 4.65 -7.04
C GLY A 194 -9.69 6.06 -6.46
N TYR A 195 -10.89 6.53 -6.14
CA TYR A 195 -11.17 7.83 -5.58
C TYR A 195 -12.36 7.74 -4.61
N ASN A 196 -12.61 8.81 -3.87
CA ASN A 196 -13.62 8.83 -2.81
C ASN A 196 -13.43 7.70 -1.79
N ALA A 197 -12.18 7.34 -1.47
CA ALA A 197 -11.92 6.44 -0.37
C ALA A 197 -12.51 7.02 0.92
N THR A 198 -13.06 6.18 1.79
CA THR A 198 -13.63 6.60 3.09
C THR A 198 -12.55 7.01 4.11
N VAL A 199 -11.28 6.87 3.74
CA VAL A 199 -10.10 7.16 4.53
C VAL A 199 -9.02 7.79 3.64
N SER A 200 -8.14 8.60 4.23
CA SER A 200 -7.04 9.28 3.53
C SER A 200 -5.69 9.18 4.23
N SER A 201 -5.63 8.52 5.38
CA SER A 201 -4.41 8.34 6.15
C SER A 201 -4.49 7.07 7.01
N GLY A 202 -3.34 6.47 7.28
CA GLY A 202 -3.22 5.29 8.14
C GLY A 202 -1.85 4.63 8.01
N ASN A 203 -1.66 3.53 8.70
CA ASN A 203 -0.47 2.71 8.56
C ASN A 203 -0.41 2.08 7.15
N ILE A 204 0.79 1.67 6.76
CA ILE A 204 1.01 0.73 5.66
C ILE A 204 1.26 -0.64 6.28
N ALA A 205 0.66 -1.69 5.72
CA ALA A 205 0.91 -3.06 6.13
C ALA A 205 1.24 -3.99 4.95
N LEU A 206 2.11 -4.97 5.21
CA LEU A 206 2.44 -6.05 4.29
C LEU A 206 1.88 -7.37 4.83
N GLN A 207 1.27 -8.15 3.97
CA GLN A 207 0.51 -9.34 4.35
C GLN A 207 1.37 -10.63 4.31
N ALA A 208 1.02 -11.58 5.18
CA ALA A 208 1.37 -12.99 5.05
C ALA A 208 0.08 -13.78 4.78
N GLU A 209 -0.06 -14.36 3.59
CA GLU A 209 -1.24 -15.16 3.22
C GLU A 209 -0.90 -16.32 2.25
N GLY A 210 -0.37 -17.41 2.79
CA GLY A 210 -0.27 -18.71 2.12
C GLY A 210 0.93 -18.93 1.18
N SER A 211 1.63 -17.88 0.74
CA SER A 211 2.83 -18.00 -0.10
C SER A 211 3.96 -17.08 0.30
N GLU A 212 5.19 -17.55 0.10
CA GLU A 212 6.39 -16.78 0.42
C GLU A 212 6.63 -15.66 -0.62
N VAL A 213 6.81 -14.44 -0.13
CA VAL A 213 7.08 -13.24 -0.92
C VAL A 213 8.33 -12.54 -0.39
N GLU A 214 9.25 -12.24 -1.29
CA GLU A 214 10.43 -11.45 -0.98
C GLU A 214 10.25 -10.01 -1.45
N PHE A 215 10.67 -9.06 -0.62
CA PHE A 215 10.65 -7.63 -0.88
C PHE A 215 12.08 -7.09 -0.77
N ARG A 216 12.58 -6.53 -1.87
CA ARG A 216 13.91 -5.87 -1.88
C ARG A 216 13.83 -4.35 -1.82
N LYS A 217 12.65 -3.78 -2.04
CA LYS A 217 12.38 -2.34 -1.98
C LYS A 217 11.00 -2.10 -1.39
N VAL A 218 10.94 -1.21 -0.40
CA VAL A 218 9.71 -0.61 0.15
C VAL A 218 10.02 0.86 0.39
N LEU A 219 9.94 1.67 -0.67
CA LEU A 219 10.38 3.07 -0.66
C LEU A 219 9.17 4.00 -0.60
N LEU A 220 9.13 4.88 0.39
CA LEU A 220 8.10 5.90 0.54
C LEU A 220 8.62 7.26 0.14
N THR A 221 7.89 7.95 -0.74
CA THR A 221 8.17 9.31 -1.18
C THR A 221 6.93 10.16 -0.91
N PRO A 222 6.99 11.23 -0.09
CA PRO A 222 5.85 12.13 0.04
C PRO A 222 5.55 12.80 -1.32
N ILE A 223 4.27 13.00 -1.62
CA ILE A 223 3.81 13.57 -2.89
C ILE A 223 2.80 14.68 -2.66
N THR A 224 2.72 15.63 -3.60
CA THR A 224 1.71 16.69 -3.60
C THR A 224 0.76 16.63 -4.80
N LYS A 225 0.99 15.68 -5.71
CA LYS A 225 0.20 15.45 -6.92
C LYS A 225 0.31 13.97 -7.32
N LEU A 226 -0.75 13.44 -7.92
CA LEU A 226 -0.72 12.15 -8.59
C LEU A 226 0.04 12.26 -9.91
N SER A 227 0.70 11.18 -10.31
CA SER A 227 1.36 11.06 -11.60
C SER A 227 0.36 10.83 -12.72
N GLU A 228 0.59 11.47 -13.86
CA GLU A 228 -0.22 11.28 -15.06
C GLU A 228 0.11 9.93 -15.72
N THR A 229 1.40 9.62 -15.84
CA THR A 229 1.97 8.35 -16.33
C THR A 229 2.62 7.55 -15.20
N ALA A 230 3.08 6.33 -15.50
CA ALA A 230 3.93 5.59 -14.58
C ALA A 230 5.15 6.44 -14.16
N PRO A 231 5.43 6.56 -12.86
CA PRO A 231 6.55 7.34 -12.34
C PRO A 231 7.90 6.61 -12.38
#